data_AF-A0A8T5FRE8-F1
#
_entry.id   AF-A0A8T5FRE8-F1
#
_cell.length_a   1.000
_cell.length_b   1.000
_cell.length_c   1.000
_cell.angle_alpha   90.00
_cell.angle_beta   90.00
_cell.angle_gamma   90.00
#
_symmetry.space_group_name_H-M   'P 1'
#
loop_
_entity.id
_entity.type
_entity.pdbx_description
1 polymer ?
#
loop_
_entity_poly.entity_id
_entity_poly.type
_entity_poly.pdbx_seq_one_letter_code
_entity_poly.pdbx_strand_id
1 'polypeptide(L)'
;MGVDKQMNAVDLKTEIRSYLTNELSGLDGEMGEMIKMVALRKGGLLRPQIAIRSGEVYGEPRNHIMPAAAGTELVHAASLIFDDAPFMDNSNTRNGEASFHVKYGTDKAVLVALELTNSIAPKLNSTNLYLTPEMRTNIQSEFARAADGLCVGQFDDLHNAPHSLDEVIELHRKKTGDLFAAAAVIGGIAGSAPENEIEILRSFGHNLGIAYQMGDDVYDVFGNADKGGKPTGQDKDKVTLFDFMDSPKAIDFWRSCYSNAEADLRRLSSSLELRETQGNFTGIVNAMPLHDIISYVRDKQEGIMDLSAA
;
A
#
# COMPACT_ATOMS: atom_id res chain seq x y z
N MET A 1 -8.48 -30.04 10.27
CA MET A 1 -8.55 -29.17 9.09
C MET A 1 -8.15 -27.74 9.48
N GLY A 2 -6.89 -27.53 9.87
CA GLY A 2 -6.45 -26.25 10.46
C GLY A 2 -4.98 -25.91 10.26
N VAL A 3 -4.36 -26.42 9.19
CA VAL A 3 -2.94 -26.21 8.91
C VAL A 3 -2.69 -25.57 7.52
N ASP A 4 -3.65 -25.61 6.60
CA ASP A 4 -3.45 -25.09 5.23
C ASP A 4 -3.60 -23.57 5.04
N LYS A 5 -4.25 -22.84 5.95
CA LYS A 5 -4.44 -21.38 5.77
C LYS A 5 -3.18 -20.54 6.07
N GLN A 6 -2.19 -21.10 6.75
CA GLN A 6 -0.91 -20.41 7.03
C GLN A 6 0.16 -20.61 5.94
N MET A 7 -0.02 -21.56 5.01
CA MET A 7 1.00 -21.91 4.01
C MET A 7 1.08 -20.96 2.80
N ASN A 8 0.10 -20.08 2.55
CA ASN A 8 0.09 -19.16 1.39
C ASN A 8 0.63 -17.74 1.66
N ALA A 9 0.82 -17.36 2.93
CA ALA A 9 1.34 -16.04 3.32
C ALA A 9 2.86 -16.04 3.60
N VAL A 10 3.46 -17.22 3.77
CA VAL A 10 4.91 -17.41 4.01
C VAL A 10 5.73 -17.33 2.70
N ASP A 11 5.09 -17.32 1.52
CA ASP A 11 5.76 -17.40 0.22
C ASP A 11 6.04 -16.01 -0.42
N LEU A 12 5.03 -15.14 -0.58
CA LEU A 12 5.20 -13.87 -1.34
C LEU A 12 6.13 -12.83 -0.70
N LYS A 13 6.04 -12.61 0.62
CA LYS A 13 6.91 -11.60 1.27
C LYS A 13 8.38 -11.97 1.16
N THR A 14 8.67 -13.27 1.19
CA THR A 14 10.02 -13.81 1.03
C THR A 14 10.48 -13.64 -0.42
N GLU A 15 9.62 -13.96 -1.40
CA GLU A 15 9.89 -13.74 -2.81
C GLU A 15 10.19 -12.26 -3.12
N ILE A 16 9.34 -11.33 -2.65
CA ILE A 16 9.51 -9.89 -2.86
C ILE A 16 10.83 -9.40 -2.24
N ARG A 17 11.14 -9.83 -1.01
CA ARG A 17 12.42 -9.46 -0.36
C ARG A 17 13.63 -10.03 -1.08
N SER A 18 13.55 -11.28 -1.54
CA SER A 18 14.60 -11.92 -2.30
C SER A 18 14.83 -11.16 -3.62
N TYR A 19 13.76 -10.81 -4.32
CA TYR A 19 13.82 -10.01 -5.54
C TYR A 19 14.49 -8.65 -5.30
N LEU A 20 14.00 -7.87 -4.33
CA LEU A 20 14.61 -6.58 -3.98
C LEU A 20 16.08 -6.71 -3.56
N THR A 21 16.43 -7.75 -2.80
CA THR A 21 17.83 -7.99 -2.38
C THR A 21 18.73 -8.22 -3.59
N ASN A 22 18.26 -9.01 -4.57
CA ASN A 22 19.03 -9.31 -5.77
C ASN A 22 19.13 -8.08 -6.69
N GLU A 23 18.04 -7.38 -6.96
CA GLU A 23 18.02 -6.19 -7.84
C GLU A 23 18.89 -5.06 -7.29
N LEU A 24 18.93 -4.89 -5.97
CA LEU A 24 19.70 -3.83 -5.32
C LEU A 24 21.13 -4.26 -4.97
N SER A 25 21.53 -5.51 -5.25
CA SER A 25 22.84 -6.05 -4.86
C SER A 25 24.02 -5.31 -5.51
N GLY A 26 23.84 -4.81 -6.74
CA GLY A 26 24.84 -4.05 -7.49
C GLY A 26 24.91 -2.56 -7.15
N LEU A 27 24.16 -2.08 -6.15
CA LEU A 27 24.28 -0.71 -5.67
C LEU A 27 25.47 -0.60 -4.73
N ASP A 28 26.51 0.08 -5.18
CA ASP A 28 27.76 0.27 -4.44
C ASP A 28 27.83 1.62 -3.71
N GLY A 29 28.81 1.73 -2.81
CA GLY A 29 29.09 2.96 -2.07
C GLY A 29 28.08 3.27 -0.96
N GLU A 30 28.32 4.38 -0.26
CA GLU A 30 27.52 4.78 0.91
C GLU A 30 26.02 4.91 0.57
N MET A 31 25.70 5.53 -0.56
CA MET A 31 24.31 5.70 -1.02
C MET A 31 23.64 4.36 -1.34
N GLY A 32 24.35 3.42 -1.96
CA GLY A 32 23.82 2.09 -2.24
C GLY A 32 23.45 1.32 -0.97
N GLU A 33 24.27 1.39 0.07
CA GLU A 33 23.98 0.78 1.38
C GLU A 33 22.77 1.42 2.07
N MET A 34 22.62 2.75 1.99
CA MET A 34 21.45 3.44 2.52
C MET A 34 20.16 3.04 1.80
N ILE A 35 20.20 2.95 0.46
CA ILE A 35 19.06 2.50 -0.36
C ILE A 35 18.67 1.07 0.01
N LYS A 36 19.65 0.15 0.08
CA LYS A 36 19.43 -1.24 0.49
C LYS A 36 18.78 -1.33 1.87
N MET A 37 19.26 -0.56 2.85
CA MET A 37 18.64 -0.53 4.17
C MET A 37 17.18 -0.11 4.12
N VAL A 38 16.87 0.98 3.42
CA VAL A 38 15.51 1.53 3.33
C VAL A 38 14.58 0.55 2.62
N ALA A 39 14.99 0.02 1.48
CA ALA A 39 14.19 -0.88 0.65
C ALA A 39 13.98 -2.26 1.30
N LEU A 40 14.94 -2.75 2.09
CA LEU A 40 14.90 -4.08 2.71
C LEU A 40 14.44 -4.05 4.17
N ARG A 41 14.00 -2.90 4.68
CA ARG A 41 13.48 -2.77 6.04
C ARG A 41 12.30 -3.72 6.28
N LYS A 42 12.11 -4.11 7.54
CA LYS A 42 10.94 -4.93 7.91
C LYS A 42 9.66 -4.14 7.68
N GLY A 43 8.67 -4.79 7.08
CA GLY A 43 7.43 -4.14 6.66
C GLY A 43 6.36 -5.15 6.25
N GLY A 44 5.14 -4.64 6.09
CA GLY A 44 3.99 -5.42 5.68
C GLY A 44 4.04 -5.87 4.21
N LEU A 45 4.76 -5.14 3.34
CA LEU A 45 4.85 -5.36 1.90
C LEU A 45 3.47 -5.47 1.24
N LEU A 46 2.49 -4.70 1.70
CA LEU A 46 1.09 -4.85 1.26
C LEU A 46 0.91 -4.47 -0.20
N ARG A 47 1.49 -3.35 -0.63
CA ARG A 47 1.39 -2.84 -2.01
C ARG A 47 1.95 -3.82 -3.06
N PRO A 48 3.18 -4.37 -2.93
CA PRO A 48 3.65 -5.38 -3.88
C PRO A 48 2.80 -6.66 -3.85
N GLN A 49 2.30 -7.07 -2.68
CA GLN A 49 1.38 -8.21 -2.60
C GLN A 49 0.07 -7.94 -3.35
N ILE A 50 -0.52 -6.75 -3.19
CA ILE A 50 -1.74 -6.34 -3.90
C ILE A 50 -1.50 -6.36 -5.41
N ALA A 51 -0.38 -5.82 -5.89
CA ALA A 51 -0.05 -5.83 -7.32
C ALA A 51 0.08 -7.26 -7.87
N ILE A 52 0.81 -8.13 -7.17
CA ILE A 52 0.99 -9.52 -7.58
C ILE A 52 -0.36 -10.26 -7.58
N ARG A 53 -1.13 -10.17 -6.49
CA ARG A 53 -2.44 -10.83 -6.38
C ARG A 53 -3.44 -10.32 -7.41
N SER A 54 -3.39 -9.04 -7.76
CA SER A 54 -4.27 -8.46 -8.79
C SER A 54 -3.96 -9.02 -10.17
N GLY A 55 -2.68 -9.23 -10.53
CA GLY A 55 -2.33 -9.86 -11.81
C GLY A 55 -2.56 -11.37 -11.83
N GLU A 56 -2.33 -12.07 -10.71
CA GLU A 56 -2.63 -13.51 -10.58
C GLU A 56 -4.10 -13.83 -10.88
N VAL A 57 -5.02 -12.93 -10.50
CA VAL A 57 -6.45 -13.07 -10.83
C VAL A 57 -6.64 -13.28 -12.33
N TYR A 58 -5.88 -12.57 -13.17
CA TYR A 58 -5.94 -12.69 -14.63
C TYR A 58 -5.04 -13.77 -15.22
N GLY A 59 -4.40 -14.60 -14.38
CA GLY A 59 -3.48 -15.65 -14.80
C GLY A 59 -2.06 -15.17 -15.11
N GLU A 60 -1.72 -13.93 -14.77
CA GLU A 60 -0.39 -13.39 -15.03
C GLU A 60 0.66 -13.99 -14.07
N PRO A 61 1.80 -14.50 -14.58
CA PRO A 61 2.86 -15.05 -13.73
C PRO A 61 3.46 -14.00 -12.77
N ARG A 62 3.69 -14.39 -11.51
CA ARG A 62 4.24 -13.49 -10.47
C ARG A 62 5.51 -12.78 -10.90
N ASN A 63 6.43 -13.48 -11.57
CA ASN A 63 7.72 -12.94 -12.02
C ASN A 63 7.56 -11.85 -13.11
N HIS A 64 6.46 -11.83 -13.85
CA HIS A 64 6.17 -10.78 -14.81
C HIS A 64 5.71 -9.49 -14.12
N ILE A 65 5.03 -9.61 -12.99
CA ILE A 65 4.50 -8.46 -12.22
C ILE A 65 5.53 -7.96 -11.20
N MET A 66 6.40 -8.85 -10.70
CA MET A 66 7.34 -8.61 -9.61
C MET A 66 8.15 -7.29 -9.74
N PRO A 67 8.70 -6.91 -10.91
CA PRO A 67 9.45 -5.66 -11.02
C PRO A 67 8.59 -4.41 -10.73
N ALA A 68 7.39 -4.35 -11.29
CA ALA A 68 6.45 -3.25 -11.05
C ALA A 68 5.90 -3.29 -9.62
N ALA A 69 5.57 -4.48 -9.10
CA ALA A 69 5.15 -4.66 -7.72
C ALA A 69 6.20 -4.14 -6.73
N ALA A 70 7.47 -4.53 -6.89
CA ALA A 70 8.58 -4.07 -6.07
C ALA A 70 8.73 -2.53 -6.12
N GLY A 71 8.53 -1.92 -7.29
CA GLY A 71 8.50 -0.46 -7.44
C GLY A 71 7.49 0.24 -6.50
N THR A 72 6.31 -0.35 -6.27
CA THR A 72 5.32 0.22 -5.33
C THR A 72 5.81 0.27 -3.89
N GLU A 73 6.63 -0.70 -3.46
CA GLU A 73 7.24 -0.68 -2.12
C GLU A 73 8.37 0.34 -2.03
N LEU A 74 9.15 0.53 -3.10
CA LEU A 74 10.21 1.55 -3.12
C LEU A 74 9.62 2.97 -3.03
N VAL A 75 8.52 3.24 -3.74
CA VAL A 75 7.78 4.51 -3.64
C VAL A 75 7.23 4.70 -2.23
N HIS A 76 6.64 3.66 -1.63
CA HIS A 76 6.19 3.71 -0.24
C HIS A 76 7.34 3.93 0.76
N ALA A 77 8.49 3.29 0.53
CA ALA A 77 9.65 3.43 1.39
C ALA A 77 10.20 4.86 1.37
N ALA A 78 10.24 5.47 0.19
CA ALA A 78 10.58 6.88 0.01
C ALA A 78 9.56 7.82 0.68
N SER A 79 8.26 7.55 0.56
CA SER A 79 7.24 8.40 1.20
C SER A 79 7.45 8.46 2.72
N LEU A 80 7.75 7.33 3.38
CA LEU A 80 8.00 7.34 4.82
C LEU A 80 9.28 8.09 5.21
N ILE A 81 10.31 8.13 4.34
CA ILE A 81 11.49 8.96 4.60
C ILE A 81 11.10 10.44 4.63
N PHE A 82 10.26 10.87 3.68
CA PHE A 82 9.78 12.25 3.64
C PHE A 82 8.88 12.55 4.84
N ASP A 83 7.91 11.70 5.16
CA ASP A 83 7.03 11.87 6.33
C ASP A 83 7.84 12.11 7.62
N ASP A 84 8.90 11.32 7.84
CA ASP A 84 9.74 11.43 9.03
C ASP A 84 10.64 12.69 9.05
N ALA A 85 10.79 13.43 7.95
CA ALA A 85 11.80 14.50 7.85
C ALA A 85 11.52 15.70 8.79
N PRO A 86 12.55 16.48 9.19
CA PRO A 86 12.38 17.60 10.13
C PRO A 86 11.44 18.72 9.65
N PHE A 87 11.22 18.82 8.34
CA PHE A 87 10.31 19.79 7.72
C PHE A 87 8.91 19.23 7.46
N MET A 88 8.63 17.99 7.91
CA MET A 88 7.34 17.29 7.82
C MET A 88 6.89 16.92 9.24
N ASP A 89 6.75 15.63 9.60
CA ASP A 89 6.33 15.22 10.95
C ASP A 89 7.47 15.31 11.99
N ASN A 90 8.74 15.52 11.56
CA ASN A 90 9.92 15.59 12.44
C ASN A 90 10.01 14.41 13.43
N SER A 91 9.66 13.21 12.97
CA SER A 91 9.65 12.02 13.81
C SER A 91 11.07 11.49 14.02
N ASN A 92 11.49 11.38 15.29
CA ASN A 92 12.81 10.84 15.63
C ASN A 92 12.90 9.32 15.48
N THR A 93 11.76 8.61 15.46
CA THR A 93 11.72 7.14 15.40
C THR A 93 10.68 6.60 14.42
N ARG A 94 10.98 5.43 13.84
CA ARG A 94 10.09 4.66 12.97
C ARG A 94 10.22 3.18 13.31
N ASN A 95 9.10 2.52 13.65
CA ASN A 95 9.06 1.11 14.02
C ASN A 95 10.06 0.72 15.13
N GLY A 96 10.27 1.61 16.11
CA GLY A 96 11.21 1.40 17.23
C GLY A 96 12.68 1.65 16.90
N GLU A 97 13.01 2.03 15.66
CA GLU A 97 14.38 2.40 15.25
C GLU A 97 14.47 3.92 15.00
N ALA A 98 15.69 4.46 14.99
CA ALA A 98 15.90 5.87 14.65
C ALA A 98 15.47 6.15 13.20
N SER A 99 14.74 7.24 13.00
CA SER A 99 14.33 7.68 11.66
C SER A 99 15.54 7.97 10.77
N PHE A 100 15.36 7.87 9.45
CA PHE A 100 16.47 7.95 8.50
C PHE A 100 17.27 9.26 8.63
N HIS A 101 16.58 10.40 8.75
CA HIS A 101 17.23 11.70 8.87
C HIS A 101 18.03 11.85 10.18
N VAL A 102 17.58 11.23 11.28
CA VAL A 102 18.31 11.22 12.57
C VAL A 102 19.62 10.46 12.42
N LYS A 103 19.60 9.35 11.68
CA LYS A 103 20.76 8.48 11.51
C LYS A 103 21.77 9.00 10.48
N TYR A 104 21.28 9.57 9.37
CA TYR A 104 22.10 9.87 8.19
C TYR A 104 22.15 11.34 7.80
N GLY A 105 21.26 12.18 8.35
CA GLY A 105 21.09 13.57 7.95
C GLY A 105 20.00 13.77 6.91
N THR A 106 19.44 14.98 6.90
CA THR A 106 18.34 15.38 6.01
C THR A 106 18.75 15.43 4.54
N ASP A 107 20.00 15.82 4.25
CA ASP A 107 20.58 15.83 2.90
C ASP A 107 20.51 14.44 2.25
N LYS A 108 20.94 13.41 2.98
CA LYS A 108 20.90 12.02 2.52
C LYS A 108 19.48 11.49 2.45
N ALA A 109 18.61 11.89 3.38
CA ALA A 109 17.19 11.51 3.37
C ALA A 109 16.51 11.92 2.06
N VAL A 110 16.69 13.18 1.65
CA VAL A 110 16.14 13.72 0.40
C VAL A 110 16.70 12.99 -0.82
N LEU A 111 18.03 12.80 -0.89
CA LEU A 111 18.67 12.16 -2.03
C LEU A 111 18.29 10.69 -2.19
N VAL A 112 18.20 9.94 -1.09
CA VAL A 112 17.82 8.52 -1.12
C VAL A 112 16.35 8.35 -1.52
N ALA A 113 15.45 9.16 -0.96
CA ALA A 113 14.04 9.12 -1.31
C ALA A 113 13.81 9.50 -2.79
N LEU A 114 14.57 10.48 -3.30
CA LEU A 114 14.54 10.87 -4.71
C LEU A 114 15.07 9.76 -5.63
N GLU A 115 16.17 9.10 -5.30
CA GLU A 115 16.71 8.00 -6.11
C GLU A 115 15.74 6.80 -6.17
N LEU A 116 15.10 6.46 -5.04
CA LEU A 116 14.10 5.41 -4.97
C LEU A 116 12.91 5.67 -5.91
N THR A 117 12.41 6.91 -5.93
CA THR A 117 11.18 7.30 -6.65
C THR A 117 11.41 7.68 -8.10
N ASN A 118 12.51 8.38 -8.42
CA ASN A 118 12.73 8.92 -9.76
C ASN A 118 13.61 8.02 -10.63
N SER A 119 14.42 7.14 -10.03
CA SER A 119 15.37 6.30 -10.75
C SER A 119 15.03 4.83 -10.60
N ILE A 120 15.11 4.28 -9.38
CA ILE A 120 15.06 2.82 -9.18
C ILE A 120 13.66 2.26 -9.47
N ALA A 121 12.60 2.79 -8.86
CA ALA A 121 11.25 2.25 -9.08
C ALA A 121 10.80 2.33 -10.56
N PRO A 122 10.94 3.47 -11.28
CA PRO A 122 10.64 3.54 -12.70
C PRO A 122 11.53 2.61 -13.54
N LYS A 123 12.81 2.46 -13.17
CA LYS A 123 13.73 1.57 -13.88
C LYS A 123 13.26 0.13 -13.83
N LEU A 124 12.87 -0.40 -12.66
CA LEU A 124 12.37 -1.76 -12.50
C LEU A 124 11.21 -2.07 -13.46
N ASN A 125 10.27 -1.14 -13.61
CA ASN A 125 9.18 -1.28 -14.58
C ASN A 125 9.66 -1.11 -16.03
N SER A 126 10.43 -0.07 -16.34
CA SER A 126 10.85 0.25 -17.71
C SER A 126 11.68 -0.85 -18.38
N THR A 127 12.45 -1.61 -17.59
CA THR A 127 13.28 -2.74 -18.06
C THR A 127 12.57 -4.09 -17.95
N ASN A 128 11.29 -4.11 -17.56
CA ASN A 128 10.51 -5.33 -17.47
C ASN A 128 10.12 -5.84 -18.87
N LEU A 129 10.87 -6.82 -19.37
CA LEU A 129 10.71 -7.39 -20.71
C LEU A 129 9.52 -8.35 -20.83
N TYR A 130 8.89 -8.73 -19.72
CA TYR A 130 7.67 -9.55 -19.74
C TYR A 130 6.43 -8.77 -20.17
N LEU A 131 6.45 -7.44 -20.03
CA LEU A 131 5.34 -6.56 -20.37
C LEU A 131 5.52 -5.91 -21.74
N THR A 132 4.42 -5.54 -22.38
CA THR A 132 4.47 -4.74 -23.62
C THR A 132 4.92 -3.31 -23.31
N PRO A 133 5.49 -2.57 -24.31
CA PRO A 133 5.80 -1.15 -24.13
C PRO A 133 4.60 -0.30 -23.68
N GLU A 134 3.40 -0.64 -24.17
CA GLU A 134 2.15 0.02 -23.79
C GLU A 134 1.81 -0.24 -22.31
N MET A 135 1.85 -1.50 -21.86
CA MET A 135 1.64 -1.86 -20.45
C MET A 135 2.63 -1.14 -19.53
N ARG A 136 3.92 -1.09 -19.89
CA ARG A 136 4.93 -0.35 -19.11
C ARG A 136 4.62 1.14 -19.02
N THR A 137 4.12 1.73 -20.09
CA THR A 137 3.73 3.15 -20.14
C THR A 137 2.50 3.42 -19.26
N ASN A 138 1.50 2.54 -19.32
CA ASN A 138 0.31 2.65 -18.49
C ASN A 138 0.65 2.47 -17.00
N ILE A 139 1.52 1.51 -16.65
CA ILE A 139 2.03 1.33 -15.28
C ILE A 139 2.81 2.57 -14.81
N GLN A 140 3.63 3.17 -15.67
CA GLN A 140 4.35 4.40 -15.32
C GLN A 140 3.37 5.56 -15.06
N SER A 141 2.26 5.60 -15.79
CA SER A 141 1.19 6.60 -15.59
C SER A 141 0.49 6.39 -14.24
N GLU A 142 0.32 5.15 -13.79
CA GLU A 142 -0.20 4.86 -12.44
C GLU A 142 0.76 5.26 -11.33
N PHE A 143 2.07 5.06 -11.50
CA PHE A 143 3.06 5.59 -10.57
C PHE A 143 3.01 7.11 -10.49
N ALA A 144 2.89 7.80 -11.63
CA ALA A 144 2.78 9.26 -11.66
C ALA A 144 1.50 9.74 -10.96
N ARG A 145 0.36 9.07 -11.17
CA ARG A 145 -0.89 9.37 -10.46
C ARG A 145 -0.76 9.16 -8.95
N ALA A 146 -0.13 8.07 -8.51
CA ALA A 146 0.09 7.83 -7.09
C ALA A 146 1.02 8.87 -6.46
N ALA A 147 2.05 9.32 -7.19
CA ALA A 147 2.95 10.38 -6.72
C ALA A 147 2.23 11.72 -6.57
N ASP A 148 1.36 12.09 -7.52
CA ASP A 148 0.51 13.28 -7.43
C ASP A 148 -0.38 13.22 -6.17
N GLY A 149 -1.08 12.10 -5.97
CA GLY A 149 -1.88 11.85 -4.77
C GLY A 149 -1.08 11.96 -3.47
N LEU A 150 0.08 11.32 -3.40
CA LEU A 150 0.97 11.38 -2.23
C LEU A 150 1.41 12.81 -1.93
N CYS A 151 1.86 13.56 -2.93
CA CYS A 151 2.34 14.92 -2.75
C CYS A 151 1.21 15.87 -2.35
N VAL A 152 0.06 15.81 -3.03
CA VAL A 152 -1.10 16.66 -2.72
C VAL A 152 -1.67 16.30 -1.36
N GLY A 153 -1.84 15.01 -1.07
CA GLY A 153 -2.34 14.53 0.22
C GLY A 153 -1.42 14.95 1.37
N GLN A 154 -0.09 14.83 1.21
CA GLN A 154 0.84 15.26 2.23
C GLN A 154 0.89 16.79 2.39
N PHE A 155 0.73 17.55 1.31
CA PHE A 155 0.60 19.01 1.38
C PHE A 155 -0.65 19.42 2.16
N ASP A 156 -1.79 18.79 1.85
CA ASP A 156 -3.05 19.03 2.55
C ASP A 156 -2.95 18.64 4.04
N ASP A 157 -2.32 17.52 4.39
CA ASP A 157 -2.10 17.10 5.79
C ASP A 157 -1.33 18.16 6.61
N LEU A 158 -0.36 18.84 6.01
CA LEU A 158 0.50 19.81 6.68
C LEU A 158 -0.07 21.23 6.70
N HIS A 159 -0.86 21.60 5.70
CA HIS A 159 -1.25 23.00 5.46
C HIS A 159 -2.75 23.25 5.43
N ASN A 160 -3.56 22.23 5.16
CA ASN A 160 -5.00 22.33 4.95
C ASN A 160 -5.74 21.29 5.81
N ALA A 161 -5.70 21.48 7.12
CA ALA A 161 -6.39 20.58 8.05
C ALA A 161 -7.86 20.38 7.65
N PRO A 162 -8.35 19.13 7.55
CA PRO A 162 -9.74 18.84 7.20
C PRO A 162 -10.75 19.54 8.11
N HIS A 163 -11.89 19.93 7.55
CA HIS A 163 -13.02 20.57 8.24
C HIS A 163 -14.30 19.74 8.21
N SER A 164 -14.28 18.60 7.50
CA SER A 164 -15.39 17.65 7.44
C SER A 164 -14.89 16.21 7.34
N LEU A 165 -15.77 15.25 7.63
CA LEU A 165 -15.47 13.83 7.45
C LEU A 165 -15.11 13.50 5.98
N ASP A 166 -15.80 14.11 5.02
CA ASP A 166 -15.53 13.89 3.60
C ASP A 166 -14.12 14.36 3.21
N GLU A 167 -13.65 15.47 3.80
CA GLU A 167 -12.28 15.96 3.62
C GLU A 167 -11.23 15.05 4.28
N VAL A 168 -11.53 14.45 5.44
CA VAL A 168 -10.66 13.42 6.05
C VAL A 168 -10.57 12.20 5.14
N ILE A 169 -11.69 11.73 4.60
CA ILE A 169 -11.71 10.58 3.68
C ILE A 169 -10.89 10.90 2.42
N GLU A 170 -11.05 12.10 1.87
CA GLU A 170 -10.30 12.53 0.68
C GLU A 170 -8.80 12.67 0.96
N LEU A 171 -8.42 13.18 2.14
CA LEU A 171 -7.03 13.21 2.58
C LEU A 171 -6.45 11.80 2.65
N HIS A 172 -7.14 10.85 3.30
CA HIS A 172 -6.72 9.45 3.39
C HIS A 172 -6.66 8.78 2.02
N ARG A 173 -7.60 9.11 1.12
CA ARG A 173 -7.62 8.64 -0.27
C ARG A 173 -6.36 9.07 -1.01
N LYS A 174 -5.97 10.35 -0.92
CA LYS A 174 -4.78 10.90 -1.58
C LYS A 174 -3.47 10.40 -0.95
N LYS A 175 -3.32 10.58 0.36
CA LYS A 175 -2.08 10.28 1.09
C LYS A 175 -1.76 8.78 1.15
N THR A 176 -2.78 7.93 1.26
CA THR A 176 -2.59 6.48 1.43
C THR A 176 -3.26 5.68 0.32
N GLY A 177 -4.50 6.00 -0.02
CA GLY A 177 -5.31 5.27 -0.99
C GLY A 177 -4.73 5.21 -2.41
N ASP A 178 -4.18 6.32 -2.93
CA ASP A 178 -3.74 6.40 -4.33
C ASP A 178 -2.61 5.40 -4.66
N LEU A 179 -1.69 5.15 -3.73
CA LEU A 179 -0.64 4.14 -3.93
C LEU A 179 -1.16 2.70 -3.78
N PHE A 180 -2.19 2.47 -2.94
CA PHE A 180 -2.88 1.16 -2.89
C PHE A 180 -3.68 0.90 -4.18
N ALA A 181 -4.38 1.91 -4.69
CA ALA A 181 -5.09 1.86 -5.97
C ALA A 181 -4.13 1.61 -7.13
N ALA A 182 -3.02 2.35 -7.21
CA ALA A 182 -2.00 2.11 -8.22
C ALA A 182 -1.45 0.68 -8.14
N ALA A 183 -1.18 0.15 -6.94
CA ALA A 183 -0.74 -1.24 -6.81
C ALA A 183 -1.75 -2.24 -7.40
N ALA A 184 -3.05 -2.09 -7.11
CA ALA A 184 -4.08 -2.98 -7.66
C ALA A 184 -4.19 -2.86 -9.20
N VAL A 185 -4.20 -1.62 -9.70
CA VAL A 185 -4.30 -1.34 -11.14
C VAL A 185 -3.06 -1.84 -11.90
N ILE A 186 -1.86 -1.71 -11.35
CA ILE A 186 -0.62 -2.22 -11.96
C ILE A 186 -0.73 -3.72 -12.22
N GLY A 187 -1.26 -4.49 -11.27
CA GLY A 187 -1.50 -5.92 -11.47
C GLY A 187 -2.56 -6.20 -12.54
N GLY A 188 -3.64 -5.42 -12.57
CA GLY A 188 -4.66 -5.52 -13.62
C GLY A 188 -4.11 -5.21 -15.02
N ILE A 189 -3.29 -4.17 -15.18
CA ILE A 189 -2.64 -3.83 -16.45
C ILE A 189 -1.73 -4.95 -16.91
N ALA A 190 -0.88 -5.48 -16.01
CA ALA A 190 -0.01 -6.62 -16.33
C ALA A 190 -0.83 -7.85 -16.76
N GLY A 191 -1.96 -8.09 -16.11
CA GLY A 191 -2.92 -9.15 -16.45
C GLY A 191 -3.83 -8.88 -17.64
N SER A 192 -3.62 -7.80 -18.39
CA SER A 192 -4.47 -7.42 -19.53
C SER A 192 -5.96 -7.28 -19.17
N ALA A 193 -6.26 -6.78 -17.97
CA ALA A 193 -7.62 -6.52 -17.54
C ALA A 193 -8.29 -5.45 -18.43
N PRO A 194 -9.57 -5.62 -18.80
CA PRO A 194 -10.34 -4.59 -19.48
C PRO A 194 -10.58 -3.39 -18.56
N GLU A 195 -10.82 -2.22 -19.17
CA GLU A 195 -10.95 -0.93 -18.47
C GLU A 195 -11.99 -0.94 -17.33
N ASN A 196 -13.12 -1.63 -17.52
CA ASN A 196 -14.14 -1.72 -16.47
C ASN A 196 -13.65 -2.47 -15.22
N GLU A 197 -12.77 -3.46 -15.38
CA GLU A 197 -12.19 -4.21 -14.27
C GLU A 197 -11.01 -3.45 -13.65
N ILE A 198 -10.27 -2.67 -14.46
CA ILE A 198 -9.27 -1.70 -13.97
C ILE A 198 -9.90 -0.70 -13.00
N GLU A 199 -11.05 -0.13 -13.34
CA GLU A 199 -11.74 0.82 -12.46
C GLU A 199 -12.30 0.17 -11.19
N ILE A 200 -12.69 -1.10 -11.24
CA ILE A 200 -13.04 -1.87 -10.04
C ILE A 200 -11.80 -2.06 -9.15
N LEU A 201 -10.64 -2.42 -9.73
CA LEU A 201 -9.38 -2.56 -8.99
C LEU A 201 -8.93 -1.24 -8.36
N ARG A 202 -9.11 -0.12 -9.08
CA ARG A 202 -8.82 1.22 -8.57
C ARG A 202 -9.66 1.55 -7.34
N SER A 203 -10.99 1.39 -7.46
CA SER A 203 -11.94 1.55 -6.35
C SER A 203 -11.57 0.67 -5.16
N PHE A 204 -11.24 -0.61 -5.42
CA PHE A 204 -10.83 -1.56 -4.40
C PHE A 204 -9.60 -1.06 -3.63
N GLY A 205 -8.55 -0.64 -4.35
CA GLY A 205 -7.32 -0.18 -3.72
C GLY A 205 -7.52 1.13 -2.93
N HIS A 206 -8.36 2.06 -3.43
CA HIS A 206 -8.74 3.25 -2.66
C HIS A 206 -9.45 2.88 -1.36
N ASN A 207 -10.49 2.04 -1.43
CA ASN A 207 -11.26 1.64 -0.25
C ASN A 207 -10.39 0.89 0.78
N LEU A 208 -9.50 0.00 0.32
CA LEU A 208 -8.57 -0.69 1.20
C LEU A 208 -7.55 0.25 1.82
N GLY A 209 -7.01 1.22 1.06
CA GLY A 209 -6.07 2.21 1.58
C GLY A 209 -6.71 3.17 2.60
N ILE A 210 -7.96 3.60 2.36
CA ILE A 210 -8.74 4.41 3.31
C ILE A 210 -9.00 3.60 4.60
N ALA A 211 -9.47 2.35 4.48
CA ALA A 211 -9.68 1.47 5.62
C ALA A 211 -8.38 1.24 6.42
N TYR A 212 -7.25 1.10 5.73
CA TYR A 212 -5.94 0.96 6.35
C TYR A 212 -5.58 2.20 7.18
N GLN A 213 -5.72 3.39 6.60
CA GLN A 213 -5.38 4.64 7.27
C GLN A 213 -6.32 4.94 8.46
N MET A 214 -7.63 4.74 8.30
CA MET A 214 -8.57 4.87 9.42
C MET A 214 -8.28 3.88 10.54
N GLY A 215 -7.80 2.68 10.20
CA GLY A 215 -7.34 1.73 11.20
C GLY A 215 -6.09 2.20 11.95
N ASP A 216 -5.23 3.00 11.33
CA ASP A 216 -4.12 3.65 12.03
C ASP A 216 -4.63 4.73 13.01
N ASP A 217 -5.63 5.54 12.62
CA ASP A 217 -6.26 6.53 13.50
C ASP A 217 -6.95 5.84 14.71
N VAL A 218 -7.69 4.74 14.46
CA VAL A 218 -8.31 3.92 15.53
C VAL A 218 -7.24 3.31 16.43
N TYR A 219 -6.11 2.88 15.87
CA TYR A 219 -4.99 2.37 16.67
C TYR A 219 -4.37 3.46 17.53
N ASP A 220 -4.30 4.71 17.05
CA ASP A 220 -3.72 5.78 17.84
C ASP A 220 -4.51 6.06 19.14
N VAL A 221 -5.82 5.80 19.13
CA VAL A 221 -6.71 5.96 20.29
C VAL A 221 -6.82 4.68 21.13
N PHE A 222 -7.06 3.53 20.49
CA PHE A 222 -7.39 2.26 21.16
C PHE A 222 -6.32 1.18 21.02
N GLY A 223 -5.17 1.51 20.44
CA GLY A 223 -4.10 0.56 20.19
C GLY A 223 -3.44 0.08 21.48
N ASN A 224 -3.08 -1.19 21.49
CA ASN A 224 -2.20 -1.74 22.50
C ASN A 224 -0.73 -1.61 22.02
N ALA A 225 0.04 -0.75 22.68
CA ALA A 225 1.44 -0.48 22.32
C ALA A 225 2.31 -1.75 22.36
N ASP A 226 2.10 -2.64 23.34
CA ASP A 226 2.85 -3.90 23.48
C ASP A 226 2.58 -4.86 22.31
N LYS A 227 1.35 -4.86 21.77
CA LYS A 227 0.96 -5.72 20.65
C LYS A 227 1.31 -5.13 19.28
N GLY A 228 1.15 -3.82 19.11
CA GLY A 228 1.34 -3.16 17.81
C GLY A 228 2.77 -2.69 17.55
N GLY A 229 3.61 -2.59 18.59
CA GLY A 229 5.02 -2.22 18.46
C GLY A 229 5.26 -0.78 17.99
N LYS A 230 4.24 0.08 18.06
CA LYS A 230 4.32 1.52 17.78
C LYS A 230 3.64 2.31 18.93
N PRO A 231 4.08 3.56 19.23
CA PRO A 231 3.43 4.39 20.24
C PRO A 231 1.99 4.74 19.83
N THR A 232 1.15 5.05 20.81
CA THR A 232 -0.20 5.62 20.62
C THR A 232 -0.24 7.09 21.03
N GLY A 233 -1.27 7.82 20.62
CA GLY A 233 -1.47 9.24 20.89
C GLY A 233 -0.51 10.16 20.12
N GLN A 234 -0.08 9.76 18.92
CA GLN A 234 0.73 10.59 18.02
C GLN A 234 -0.13 11.60 17.23
N ASP A 235 -1.43 11.32 17.04
CA ASP A 235 -2.31 12.13 16.20
C ASP A 235 -3.09 13.20 16.99
N LYS A 236 -2.64 13.56 18.20
CA LYS A 236 -3.35 14.51 19.09
C LYS A 236 -3.59 15.89 18.49
N ASP A 237 -2.76 16.31 17.55
CA ASP A 237 -2.85 17.61 16.87
C ASP A 237 -3.38 17.47 15.43
N LYS A 238 -3.76 16.26 14.99
CA LYS A 238 -4.31 15.99 13.65
C LYS A 238 -5.83 15.84 13.72
N VAL A 239 -6.51 16.27 12.66
CA VAL A 239 -7.95 16.05 12.50
C VAL A 239 -8.19 14.64 11.99
N THR A 240 -8.95 13.86 12.75
CA THR A 240 -9.25 12.45 12.48
C THR A 240 -10.75 12.21 12.44
N LEU A 241 -11.17 10.95 12.20
CA LEU A 241 -12.59 10.58 12.29
C LEU A 241 -13.21 10.87 13.67
N PHE A 242 -12.42 10.86 14.74
CA PHE A 242 -12.90 11.07 16.12
C PHE A 242 -13.30 12.53 16.41
N ASP A 243 -12.90 13.48 15.56
CA ASP A 243 -13.33 14.88 15.66
C ASP A 243 -14.77 15.09 15.14
N PHE A 244 -15.27 14.16 14.32
CA PHE A 244 -16.58 14.28 13.67
C PHE A 244 -17.62 13.28 14.21
N MET A 245 -17.20 12.24 14.93
CA MET A 245 -18.10 11.24 15.50
C MET A 245 -17.57 10.62 16.79
N ASP A 246 -18.48 10.07 17.60
CA ASP A 246 -18.13 9.33 18.81
C ASP A 246 -17.40 8.02 18.49
N SER A 247 -16.70 7.47 19.49
CA SER A 247 -15.85 6.28 19.32
C SER A 247 -16.57 5.06 18.75
N PRO A 248 -17.78 4.69 19.21
CA PRO A 248 -18.52 3.58 18.61
C PRO A 248 -18.80 3.79 17.12
N LYS A 249 -19.28 4.99 16.72
CA LYS A 249 -19.54 5.29 15.31
C LYS A 249 -18.26 5.31 14.48
N ALA A 250 -17.15 5.82 15.02
CA ALA A 250 -15.86 5.83 14.37
C ALA A 250 -15.36 4.41 14.05
N ILE A 251 -15.48 3.50 15.02
CA ILE A 251 -15.11 2.09 14.83
C ILE A 251 -16.02 1.40 13.81
N ASP A 252 -17.32 1.62 13.88
CA ASP A 252 -18.27 1.06 12.91
C ASP A 252 -18.03 1.61 11.50
N PHE A 253 -17.72 2.91 11.38
CA PHE A 253 -17.38 3.55 10.12
C PHE A 253 -16.09 2.98 9.53
N TRP A 254 -15.03 2.84 10.33
CA TRP A 254 -13.78 2.19 9.92
C TRP A 254 -14.04 0.75 9.41
N ARG A 255 -14.81 -0.06 10.14
CA ARG A 255 -15.19 -1.41 9.70
C ARG A 255 -15.95 -1.41 8.38
N SER A 256 -16.83 -0.42 8.16
CA SER A 256 -17.58 -0.28 6.91
C SER A 256 -16.68 -0.01 5.70
N CYS A 257 -15.53 0.64 5.89
CA CYS A 257 -14.56 0.87 4.81
C CYS A 257 -14.00 -0.43 4.25
N TYR A 258 -13.77 -1.45 5.10
CA TYR A 258 -13.43 -2.79 4.63
C TYR A 258 -14.56 -3.43 3.82
N SER A 259 -15.82 -3.23 4.22
CA SER A 259 -16.98 -3.75 3.49
C SER A 259 -17.11 -3.16 2.08
N ASN A 260 -16.69 -1.91 1.87
CA ASN A 260 -16.62 -1.29 0.55
C ASN A 260 -15.58 -1.98 -0.34
N ALA A 261 -14.37 -2.24 0.17
CA ALA A 261 -13.35 -2.99 -0.55
C ALA A 261 -13.81 -4.42 -0.88
N GLU A 262 -14.48 -5.11 0.05
CA GLU A 262 -15.08 -6.43 -0.20
C GLU A 262 -16.19 -6.38 -1.26
N ALA A 263 -16.98 -5.30 -1.31
CA ALA A 263 -18.00 -5.10 -2.34
C ALA A 263 -17.39 -4.97 -3.73
N ASP A 264 -16.25 -4.29 -3.85
CA ASP A 264 -15.51 -4.15 -5.10
C ASP A 264 -15.00 -5.50 -5.60
N LEU A 265 -14.47 -6.33 -4.70
CA LEU A 265 -14.03 -7.68 -5.04
C LEU A 265 -15.18 -8.62 -5.41
N ARG A 266 -16.38 -8.44 -4.85
CA ARG A 266 -17.59 -9.14 -5.30
C ARG A 266 -17.96 -8.74 -6.73
N ARG A 267 -17.95 -7.44 -7.04
CA ARG A 267 -18.19 -6.93 -8.40
C ARG A 267 -17.16 -7.47 -9.40
N LEU A 268 -15.88 -7.50 -9.00
CA LEU A 268 -14.82 -8.08 -9.81
C LEU A 268 -15.07 -9.57 -10.08
N SER A 269 -15.36 -10.35 -9.05
CA SER A 269 -15.63 -11.78 -9.19
C SER A 269 -16.79 -12.05 -10.14
N SER A 270 -17.90 -11.31 -10.04
CA SER A 270 -19.02 -11.44 -10.98
C SER A 270 -18.65 -11.11 -12.42
N SER A 271 -17.76 -10.14 -12.65
CA SER A 271 -17.25 -9.81 -13.99
C SER A 271 -16.40 -10.94 -14.58
N LEU A 272 -15.51 -11.51 -13.75
CA LEU A 272 -14.64 -12.64 -14.14
C LEU A 272 -15.44 -13.90 -14.45
N GLU A 273 -16.42 -14.24 -13.61
CA GLU A 273 -17.35 -15.37 -13.83
C GLU A 273 -18.12 -15.21 -15.15
N LEU A 274 -18.61 -14.01 -15.43
CA LEU A 274 -19.31 -13.74 -16.69
C LEU A 274 -18.39 -13.98 -17.91
N ARG A 275 -17.14 -13.50 -17.86
CA ARG A 275 -16.17 -13.68 -18.95
C ARG A 275 -15.76 -15.13 -19.14
N GLU A 276 -15.59 -15.89 -18.05
CA GLU A 276 -15.33 -17.34 -18.13
C GLU A 276 -16.51 -18.06 -18.78
N THR A 277 -17.74 -17.75 -18.35
CA THR A 277 -18.96 -18.35 -18.91
C THR A 277 -19.11 -18.06 -20.41
N GLN A 278 -18.60 -16.90 -20.87
CA GLN A 278 -18.55 -16.52 -22.29
C GLN A 278 -17.38 -17.13 -23.08
N GLY A 279 -16.46 -17.84 -22.42
CA GLY A 279 -15.26 -18.42 -23.04
C GLY A 279 -14.14 -17.41 -23.33
N ASN A 280 -14.21 -16.21 -22.75
CA ASN A 280 -13.30 -15.09 -22.99
C ASN A 280 -12.29 -14.86 -21.84
N PHE A 281 -12.13 -15.85 -20.96
CA PHE A 281 -11.24 -15.78 -19.80
C PHE A 281 -10.83 -17.18 -19.31
N THR A 282 -9.56 -17.32 -18.94
CA THR A 282 -8.98 -18.58 -18.42
C THR A 282 -8.15 -18.37 -17.14
N GLY A 283 -8.33 -17.23 -16.46
CA GLY A 283 -7.66 -16.92 -15.19
C GLY A 283 -8.40 -17.47 -13.98
N ILE A 284 -8.14 -16.89 -12.80
CA ILE A 284 -8.85 -17.26 -11.57
C ILE A 284 -10.22 -16.60 -11.58
N VAL A 285 -11.27 -17.41 -11.54
CA VAL A 285 -12.67 -16.98 -11.67
C VAL A 285 -13.22 -16.26 -10.42
N ASN A 286 -12.36 -15.92 -9.46
CA ASN A 286 -12.76 -15.15 -8.30
C ASN A 286 -11.61 -14.29 -7.81
N ALA A 287 -11.96 -13.20 -7.14
CA ALA A 287 -10.99 -12.29 -6.54
C ALA A 287 -10.46 -12.78 -5.17
N MET A 288 -10.52 -14.10 -4.89
CA MET A 288 -10.10 -14.67 -3.59
C MET A 288 -8.67 -14.26 -3.18
N PRO A 289 -7.67 -14.23 -4.09
CA PRO A 289 -6.32 -13.81 -3.70
C PRO A 289 -6.27 -12.38 -3.12
N LEU A 290 -7.16 -11.48 -3.53
CA LEU A 290 -7.29 -10.13 -2.98
C LEU A 290 -8.13 -10.10 -1.70
N HIS A 291 -9.14 -10.97 -1.58
CA HIS A 291 -9.94 -11.11 -0.37
C HIS A 291 -9.10 -11.58 0.84
N ASP A 292 -8.11 -12.44 0.60
CA ASP A 292 -7.14 -12.87 1.61
C ASP A 292 -6.30 -11.70 2.15
N ILE A 293 -6.01 -10.69 1.31
CA ILE A 293 -5.32 -9.46 1.74
C ILE A 293 -6.22 -8.65 2.68
N ILE A 294 -7.49 -8.42 2.31
CA ILE A 294 -8.44 -7.71 3.18
C ILE A 294 -8.50 -8.39 4.55
N SER A 295 -8.72 -9.71 4.56
CA SER A 295 -8.82 -10.49 5.81
C SER A 295 -7.55 -10.37 6.64
N TYR A 296 -6.38 -10.53 6.03
CA TYR A 296 -5.09 -10.38 6.71
C TYR A 296 -4.91 -9.01 7.35
N VAL A 297 -5.25 -7.94 6.60
CA VAL A 297 -5.07 -6.56 7.06
C VAL A 297 -6.04 -6.24 8.20
N ARG A 298 -7.32 -6.57 8.04
CA ARG A 298 -8.36 -6.37 9.05
C ARG A 298 -8.02 -7.12 10.34
N ASP A 299 -7.76 -8.41 10.25
CA ASP A 299 -7.47 -9.26 11.42
C ASP A 299 -6.22 -8.77 12.15
N LYS A 300 -5.20 -8.30 11.40
CA LYS A 300 -3.99 -7.72 11.99
C LYS A 300 -4.30 -6.42 12.74
N GLN A 301 -5.08 -5.50 12.17
CA GLN A 301 -5.43 -4.25 12.83
C GLN A 301 -6.32 -4.49 14.05
N GLU A 302 -7.39 -5.29 13.92
CA GLU A 302 -8.25 -5.61 15.06
C GLU A 302 -7.50 -6.34 16.19
N GLY A 303 -6.57 -7.24 15.85
CA GLY A 303 -5.80 -8.01 16.84
C GLY A 303 -4.86 -7.17 17.71
N ILE A 304 -4.51 -5.95 17.28
CA ILE A 304 -3.64 -5.03 18.03
C ILE A 304 -4.42 -3.92 18.75
N MET A 305 -5.75 -3.91 18.66
CA MET A 305 -6.61 -2.97 19.40
C MET A 305 -7.03 -3.52 20.77
N ASP A 306 -7.39 -2.60 21.67
CA ASP A 306 -8.19 -2.85 22.87
C ASP A 306 -9.52 -2.09 22.79
N LEU A 307 -10.45 -2.62 21.99
CA LEU A 307 -11.77 -2.01 21.77
C LEU A 307 -12.77 -2.26 22.91
N SER A 308 -12.34 -2.89 24.02
CA SER A 308 -13.23 -3.25 25.13
C SER A 308 -13.77 -2.03 25.90
N ALA A 309 -13.12 -0.87 25.71
CA ALA A 309 -13.42 0.39 26.37
C ALA A 309 -14.12 1.43 25.46
N ALA A 310 -14.42 1.08 24.20
CA ALA A 310 -15.13 1.93 23.26
C ALA A 310 -16.66 1.82 23.42
#